data_AF-A0A258JN42-F1
#
_entry.id   AF-A0A258JN42-F1
#
_cell.length_a   1.000
_cell.length_b   1.000
_cell.length_c   1.000
_cell.angle_alpha   90.00
_cell.angle_beta   90.00
_cell.angle_gamma   90.00
#
_symmetry.space_group_name_H-M   'P 1'
#
loop_
_entity.id
_entity.type
_entity.pdbx_description
1 polymer ?
#
loop_
_entity_poly.entity_id
_entity_poly.type
_entity_poly.pdbx_seq_one_letter_code
_entity_poly.pdbx_strand_id
1 'polypeptide(L)'
;MRRRTLLKAAILPAMGALGGPLWSALIAEAQAQPAPAAGAQATPFDAFTVRQMARERAQKPYKAPDTKLPAQLDKLSYDDYRNIRFNAERALWRGDNLKFQLQLLHRGFLFRDKVDLFVVSEGQARPVAYQPDLFRFEHGVAAPDPADNNLGFSGFRIHSPLNRADYFDEVAVFQGASYFRAIAKGQVYGSSARGLSVKTGDPAGEEFPVFVAYWIEKPQAGGDSIVLHALLDSASAAAAFRFTIRPGDSTNMAVEMTLYPRADIDKAGIGTLTSMFFFGPNDRDGTDDFRPMVADAGALSVANGRGERLWRPLQNPRNL
;
A
#
# COMPACT_ATOMS: atom_id res chain seq x y z
N MET A 1 37.53 -59.96 20.70
CA MET A 1 38.05 -60.77 19.57
C MET A 1 38.05 -59.88 18.33
N ARG A 2 39.13 -59.17 17.97
CA ARG A 2 40.30 -59.59 17.16
C ARG A 2 39.95 -60.30 15.83
N ARG A 3 40.55 -59.76 14.75
CA ARG A 3 40.86 -60.31 13.40
C ARG A 3 39.91 -59.82 12.29
N ARG A 4 40.35 -59.43 11.09
CA ARG A 4 41.69 -59.43 10.46
C ARG A 4 41.65 -58.61 9.15
N THR A 5 42.79 -58.00 8.86
CA THR A 5 43.30 -57.34 7.66
C THR A 5 43.49 -58.31 6.47
N LEU A 6 43.49 -57.79 5.22
CA LEU A 6 44.32 -58.12 4.02
C LEU A 6 43.79 -57.25 2.85
N LEU A 7 44.43 -56.21 2.25
CA LEU A 7 45.77 -55.95 1.65
C LEU A 7 46.06 -56.67 0.31
N LYS A 8 46.02 -55.91 -0.80
CA LYS A 8 46.91 -55.95 -2.00
C LYS A 8 46.90 -54.52 -2.61
N ALA A 9 47.95 -53.70 -2.47
CA ALA A 9 49.22 -53.64 -3.24
C ALA A 9 48.97 -53.23 -4.71
N ALA A 10 49.72 -52.34 -5.40
CA ALA A 10 50.81 -51.39 -5.14
C ALA A 10 50.96 -50.58 -6.47
N ILE A 11 51.47 -49.34 -6.49
CA ILE A 11 52.75 -48.91 -7.11
C ILE A 11 52.91 -47.38 -6.87
N LEU A 12 54.09 -46.99 -6.36
CA LEU A 12 54.65 -45.64 -6.16
C LEU A 12 55.41 -45.16 -7.44
N PRO A 13 56.15 -44.01 -7.46
CA PRO A 13 55.96 -42.65 -6.92
C PRO A 13 56.25 -41.53 -7.97
N ALA A 14 55.97 -40.25 -7.67
CA ALA A 14 56.91 -39.15 -7.96
C ALA A 14 56.50 -37.82 -7.31
N MET A 15 57.53 -37.13 -6.83
CA MET A 15 57.59 -35.88 -6.06
C MET A 15 56.89 -34.65 -6.66
N GLY A 16 56.38 -33.78 -5.78
CA GLY A 16 56.09 -32.38 -6.08
C GLY A 16 55.56 -31.66 -4.83
N ALA A 17 56.34 -30.71 -4.31
CA ALA A 17 56.12 -30.01 -3.05
C ALA A 17 54.87 -29.11 -3.05
N LEU A 18 54.28 -28.88 -1.86
CA LEU A 18 54.13 -27.56 -1.20
C LEU A 18 53.06 -27.63 -0.09
N GLY A 19 53.49 -27.32 1.14
CA GLY A 19 52.62 -27.12 2.30
C GLY A 19 51.89 -25.78 2.25
N GLY A 20 50.73 -25.70 2.90
CA GLY A 20 49.93 -24.49 3.09
C GLY A 20 50.61 -23.42 3.98
N PRO A 21 49.95 -22.29 4.29
CA PRO A 21 48.51 -22.16 4.54
C PRO A 21 47.78 -21.15 3.65
N LEU A 22 46.50 -21.44 3.41
CA LEU A 22 45.55 -20.64 2.65
C LEU A 22 45.19 -19.36 3.43
N TRP A 23 45.74 -18.22 2.99
CA TRP A 23 45.24 -16.91 3.36
C TRP A 23 43.97 -16.58 2.58
N SER A 24 42.89 -16.44 3.34
CA SER A 24 41.91 -15.35 3.29
C SER A 24 41.91 -14.48 2.02
N ALA A 25 40.93 -14.73 1.15
CA ALA A 25 40.36 -13.69 0.30
C ALA A 25 38.84 -13.67 0.54
N LEU A 26 38.44 -12.78 1.44
CA LEU A 26 37.04 -12.36 1.63
C LEU A 26 36.56 -11.74 0.32
N ILE A 27 35.70 -12.45 -0.41
CA ILE A 27 34.82 -11.82 -1.38
C ILE A 27 33.76 -11.07 -0.56
N ALA A 28 33.92 -9.75 -0.47
CA ALA A 28 32.85 -8.89 -0.04
C ALA A 28 31.73 -8.98 -1.08
N GLU A 29 30.67 -9.74 -0.79
CA GLU A 29 29.38 -9.58 -1.43
C GLU A 29 28.84 -8.20 -1.05
N ALA A 30 29.17 -7.20 -1.86
CA ALA A 30 28.49 -5.93 -1.85
C ALA A 30 27.02 -6.21 -2.20
N GLN A 31 26.16 -6.17 -1.19
CA GLN A 31 24.71 -6.20 -1.34
C GLN A 31 24.31 -5.03 -2.26
N ALA A 32 23.90 -5.36 -3.48
CA ALA A 32 23.33 -4.40 -4.40
C ALA A 32 22.01 -3.88 -3.82
N GLN A 33 22.05 -2.69 -3.21
CA GLN A 33 20.87 -1.90 -2.95
C GLN A 33 20.18 -1.62 -4.29
N PRO A 34 18.84 -1.72 -4.40
CA PRO A 34 18.15 -1.16 -5.56
C PRO A 34 18.42 0.35 -5.58
N ALA A 35 19.27 0.78 -6.51
CA ALA A 35 19.56 2.18 -6.74
C ALA A 35 18.27 2.92 -7.11
N PRO A 36 18.03 4.15 -6.58
CA PRO A 36 17.01 5.01 -7.13
C PRO A 36 17.29 5.20 -8.62
N ALA A 37 16.26 4.99 -9.46
CA ALA A 37 16.40 5.06 -10.91
C ALA A 37 17.14 6.33 -11.34
N ALA A 38 18.23 6.14 -12.08
CA ALA A 38 18.98 7.23 -12.68
C ALA A 38 18.05 8.01 -13.63
N GLY A 39 17.78 9.28 -13.31
CA GLY A 39 17.16 10.24 -14.24
C GLY A 39 15.99 11.07 -13.71
N ALA A 40 15.44 10.76 -12.54
CA ALA A 40 14.32 11.53 -12.01
C ALA A 40 14.81 12.55 -10.97
N GLN A 41 14.75 13.84 -11.31
CA GLN A 41 15.25 14.92 -10.46
C GLN A 41 14.48 15.02 -9.15
N ALA A 42 15.22 15.11 -8.05
CA ALA A 42 14.66 15.48 -6.76
C ALA A 42 14.07 16.90 -6.86
N THR A 43 12.87 17.09 -6.31
CA THR A 43 12.22 18.40 -6.26
C THR A 43 12.15 18.90 -4.81
N PRO A 44 12.29 20.21 -4.56
CA PRO A 44 12.05 20.76 -3.24
C PRO A 44 10.65 20.39 -2.72
N PHE A 45 10.57 20.00 -1.45
CA PHE A 45 9.32 19.60 -0.82
C PHE A 45 9.23 20.16 0.59
N ASP A 46 8.07 20.71 0.90
CA ASP A 46 7.73 21.25 2.21
C ASP A 46 6.26 20.94 2.57
N ALA A 47 5.84 21.38 3.76
CA ALA A 47 4.48 21.17 4.25
C ALA A 47 3.37 21.93 3.46
N PHE A 48 3.71 22.80 2.52
CA PHE A 48 2.77 23.57 1.71
C PHE A 48 2.65 23.02 0.28
N THR A 49 3.64 22.27 -0.17
CA THR A 49 3.78 21.79 -1.55
C THR A 49 2.51 21.13 -2.07
N VAL A 50 1.95 20.14 -1.36
CA VAL A 50 0.73 19.44 -1.81
C VAL A 50 -0.50 20.34 -1.75
N ARG A 51 -0.59 21.25 -0.77
CA ARG A 51 -1.68 22.24 -0.68
C ARG A 51 -1.69 23.20 -1.87
N GLN A 52 -0.51 23.66 -2.29
CA GLN A 52 -0.36 24.50 -3.48
C GLN A 52 -0.76 23.73 -4.74
N MET A 53 -0.27 22.50 -4.91
CA MET A 53 -0.64 21.63 -6.05
C MET A 53 -2.16 21.39 -6.14
N ALA A 54 -2.81 21.11 -5.01
CA ALA A 54 -4.26 20.91 -4.97
C ALA A 54 -5.02 22.19 -5.35
N ARG A 55 -4.59 23.35 -4.83
CA ARG A 55 -5.18 24.65 -5.18
C ARG A 55 -5.06 24.95 -6.67
N GLU A 56 -3.88 24.74 -7.25
CA GLU A 56 -3.64 24.95 -8.67
C GLU A 56 -4.43 23.98 -9.55
N ARG A 57 -4.59 22.73 -9.10
CA ARG A 57 -5.41 21.74 -9.81
C ARG A 57 -6.88 22.12 -9.82
N ALA A 58 -7.42 22.63 -8.72
CA ALA A 58 -8.81 23.08 -8.64
C ALA A 58 -9.12 24.26 -9.59
N GLN A 59 -8.11 25.02 -10.02
CA GLN A 59 -8.27 26.12 -10.97
C GLN A 59 -8.30 25.67 -12.44
N LYS A 60 -8.12 24.37 -12.70
CA LYS A 60 -8.09 23.80 -14.05
C LYS A 60 -9.22 22.78 -14.21
N PRO A 61 -9.74 22.57 -15.44
CA PRO A 61 -10.67 21.49 -15.73
C PRO A 61 -10.09 20.14 -15.28
N TYR A 62 -10.94 19.29 -14.72
CA TYR A 62 -10.54 17.95 -14.30
C TYR A 62 -10.05 17.12 -15.49
N LYS A 63 -8.93 16.41 -15.29
CA LYS A 63 -8.40 15.42 -16.23
C LYS A 63 -8.35 14.08 -15.52
N ALA A 64 -9.10 13.11 -16.05
CA ALA A 64 -9.09 11.75 -15.51
C ALA A 64 -7.68 11.13 -15.53
N PRO A 65 -7.34 10.30 -14.52
CA PRO A 65 -6.08 9.55 -14.49
C PRO A 65 -5.90 8.67 -15.73
N ASP A 66 -4.64 8.36 -16.04
CA ASP A 66 -4.35 7.37 -17.08
C ASP A 66 -4.67 5.97 -16.57
N THR A 67 -5.64 5.32 -17.23
CA THR A 67 -6.10 3.95 -16.92
C THR A 67 -5.63 2.93 -17.95
N LYS A 68 -4.79 3.34 -18.92
CA LYS A 68 -4.25 2.45 -19.94
C LYS A 68 -3.26 1.48 -19.31
N LEU A 69 -3.41 0.22 -19.69
CA LEU A 69 -2.52 -0.88 -19.29
C LEU A 69 -2.01 -1.59 -20.55
N PRO A 70 -0.79 -2.11 -20.53
CA PRO A 70 -0.31 -3.07 -21.53
C PRO A 70 -1.27 -4.25 -21.67
N ALA A 71 -1.35 -4.82 -22.88
CA ALA A 71 -2.33 -5.86 -23.22
C ALA A 71 -2.30 -7.08 -22.28
N GLN A 72 -1.12 -7.42 -21.74
CA GLN A 72 -0.91 -8.51 -20.80
C GLN A 72 -1.56 -8.25 -19.43
N LEU A 73 -1.69 -6.99 -19.03
CA LEU A 73 -2.27 -6.57 -17.75
C LEU A 73 -3.73 -6.14 -17.88
N ASP A 74 -4.15 -5.74 -19.08
CA ASP A 74 -5.47 -5.20 -19.38
C ASP A 74 -6.60 -6.23 -19.20
N LYS A 75 -6.30 -7.52 -19.42
CA LYS A 75 -7.27 -8.62 -19.40
C LYS A 75 -7.13 -9.55 -18.20
N LEU A 76 -6.42 -9.12 -17.15
CA LEU A 76 -6.25 -9.94 -15.95
C LEU A 76 -7.60 -10.23 -15.29
N SER A 77 -7.87 -11.50 -15.02
CA SER A 77 -8.92 -11.90 -14.08
C SER A 77 -8.49 -11.60 -12.63
N TYR A 78 -9.41 -11.74 -11.69
CA TYR A 78 -9.08 -11.69 -10.27
C TYR A 78 -8.03 -12.74 -9.87
N ASP A 79 -8.11 -13.94 -10.48
CA ASP A 79 -7.21 -15.05 -10.20
C ASP A 79 -5.82 -14.82 -10.78
N ASP A 80 -5.72 -14.13 -11.93
CA ASP A 80 -4.43 -13.71 -12.47
C ASP A 80 -3.81 -12.60 -11.60
N TYR A 81 -4.61 -11.60 -11.21
CA TYR A 81 -4.12 -10.45 -10.47
C TYR A 81 -3.53 -10.83 -9.09
N ARG A 82 -4.14 -11.79 -8.37
CA ARG A 82 -3.59 -12.28 -7.08
C ARG A 82 -2.24 -12.98 -7.22
N ASN A 83 -1.87 -13.40 -8.43
CA ASN A 83 -0.57 -14.04 -8.73
C ASN A 83 0.52 -13.00 -9.05
N ILE A 84 0.19 -11.71 -9.05
CA ILE A 84 1.16 -10.62 -9.09
C ILE A 84 1.48 -10.20 -7.65
N ARG A 85 2.66 -10.57 -7.16
CA ARG A 85 3.07 -10.35 -5.76
C ARG A 85 4.25 -9.40 -5.68
N PHE A 86 4.21 -8.44 -4.78
CA PHE A 86 5.39 -7.61 -4.51
C PHE A 86 6.55 -8.48 -3.97
N ASN A 87 7.75 -8.25 -4.46
CA ASN A 87 8.96 -8.90 -3.98
C ASN A 87 9.40 -8.24 -2.67
N ALA A 88 9.09 -8.86 -1.52
CA ALA A 88 9.33 -8.26 -0.20
C ALA A 88 10.80 -7.87 0.07
N GLU A 89 11.77 -8.49 -0.61
CA GLU A 89 13.19 -8.10 -0.56
C GLU A 89 13.46 -6.72 -1.15
N ARG A 90 12.53 -6.19 -1.94
CA ARG A 90 12.61 -4.87 -2.59
C ARG A 90 11.79 -3.80 -1.86
N ALA A 91 11.28 -4.10 -0.67
CA ALA A 91 10.52 -3.13 0.12
C ALA A 91 11.36 -1.87 0.38
N LEU A 92 10.73 -0.70 0.30
CA LEU A 92 11.43 0.55 0.58
C LEU A 92 11.83 0.58 2.05
N TRP A 93 13.06 1.06 2.29
CA TRP A 93 13.71 1.12 3.60
C TRP A 93 13.97 -0.22 4.27
N ARG A 94 13.87 -1.33 3.52
CA ARG A 94 14.37 -2.62 3.99
C ARG A 94 15.87 -2.52 4.25
N GLY A 95 16.30 -2.92 5.44
CA GLY A 95 17.70 -2.84 5.86
C GLY A 95 18.13 -1.48 6.43
N ASP A 96 17.29 -0.44 6.35
CA ASP A 96 17.61 0.91 6.88
C ASP A 96 17.44 1.01 8.41
N ASN A 97 17.16 -0.10 9.10
CA ASN A 97 16.89 -0.15 10.55
C ASN A 97 15.79 0.83 11.00
N LEU A 98 14.72 0.96 10.20
CA LEU A 98 13.53 1.75 10.51
C LEU A 98 12.38 0.85 10.98
N LYS A 99 11.44 1.41 11.75
CA LYS A 99 10.22 0.70 12.18
C LYS A 99 9.16 0.55 11.07
N PHE A 100 9.42 1.10 9.89
CA PHE A 100 8.48 1.07 8.78
C PHE A 100 9.16 0.63 7.49
N GLN A 101 8.42 -0.14 6.69
CA GLN A 101 8.77 -0.50 5.32
C GLN A 101 7.56 -0.28 4.43
N LEU A 102 7.79 -0.04 3.14
CA LEU A 102 6.71 0.07 2.16
C LEU A 102 6.80 -1.03 1.11
N GLN A 103 5.66 -1.60 0.77
CA GLN A 103 5.51 -2.43 -0.42
C GLN A 103 4.57 -1.74 -1.39
N LEU A 104 4.92 -1.74 -2.67
CA LEU A 104 4.17 -1.07 -3.71
C LEU A 104 3.14 -2.01 -4.32
N LEU A 105 2.03 -1.47 -4.80
CA LEU A 105 0.94 -2.26 -5.37
C LEU A 105 0.90 -2.11 -6.89
N HIS A 106 0.76 -3.24 -7.57
CA HIS A 106 0.79 -3.29 -9.03
C HIS A 106 -0.53 -2.81 -9.64
N ARG A 107 -0.49 -2.18 -10.81
CA ARG A 107 -1.69 -1.86 -11.58
C ARG A 107 -2.23 -3.09 -12.32
N GLY A 108 -3.54 -3.21 -12.44
CA GLY A 108 -4.17 -4.38 -13.07
C GLY A 108 -5.54 -4.68 -12.50
N PHE A 109 -6.31 -5.50 -13.22
CA PHE A 109 -7.69 -5.84 -12.84
C PHE A 109 -8.51 -4.57 -12.57
N LEU A 110 -9.04 -4.38 -11.36
CA LEU A 110 -9.81 -3.20 -10.96
C LEU A 110 -8.92 -1.98 -10.67
N PHE A 111 -7.64 -2.17 -10.37
CA PHE A 111 -6.72 -1.13 -9.93
C PHE A 111 -5.94 -0.54 -11.09
N ARG A 112 -6.66 0.21 -11.93
CA ARG A 112 -6.12 0.71 -13.21
C ARG A 112 -5.53 2.11 -13.12
N ASP A 113 -5.99 2.92 -12.17
CA ASP A 113 -5.49 4.29 -12.00
C ASP A 113 -4.00 4.28 -11.66
N LYS A 114 -3.22 5.09 -12.36
CA LYS A 114 -1.82 5.34 -12.01
C LYS A 114 -1.74 6.29 -10.82
N VAL A 115 -0.95 5.91 -9.83
CA VAL A 115 -0.60 6.68 -8.64
C VAL A 115 0.90 6.98 -8.67
N ASP A 116 1.25 8.26 -8.62
CA ASP A 116 2.66 8.69 -8.52
C ASP A 116 3.12 8.65 -7.06
N LEU A 117 4.29 8.06 -6.81
CA LEU A 117 4.84 7.91 -5.46
C LEU A 117 6.18 8.63 -5.35
N PHE A 118 6.36 9.37 -4.26
CA PHE A 118 7.59 10.08 -3.95
C PHE A 118 8.05 9.75 -2.52
N VAL A 119 9.36 9.58 -2.34
CA VAL A 119 9.99 9.55 -1.02
C VAL A 119 10.52 10.93 -0.70
N VAL A 120 10.13 11.48 0.44
CA VAL A 120 10.62 12.77 0.94
C VAL A 120 11.70 12.53 1.98
N SER A 121 12.86 13.14 1.78
CA SER A 121 13.96 13.16 2.74
C SER A 121 14.73 14.46 2.59
N GLU A 122 15.12 15.08 3.72
CA GLU A 122 15.94 16.30 3.73
C GLU A 122 15.34 17.45 2.89
N GLY A 123 14.02 17.62 2.95
CA GLY A 123 13.30 18.65 2.19
C GLY A 123 13.26 18.42 0.67
N GLN A 124 13.54 17.20 0.22
CA GLN A 124 13.54 16.83 -1.20
C GLN A 124 12.62 15.62 -1.44
N ALA A 125 11.73 15.73 -2.42
CA ALA A 125 10.91 14.65 -2.93
C ALA A 125 11.61 13.96 -4.11
N ARG A 126 11.83 12.64 -4.00
CA ARG A 126 12.37 11.81 -5.08
C ARG A 126 11.30 10.84 -5.56
N PRO A 127 10.99 10.77 -6.86
CA PRO A 127 10.00 9.84 -7.35
C PRO A 127 10.49 8.40 -7.22
N VAL A 128 9.55 7.51 -6.93
CA VAL A 128 9.75 6.07 -6.93
C VAL A 128 9.41 5.58 -8.34
N ALA A 129 10.42 5.13 -9.08
CA ALA A 129 10.22 4.62 -10.43
C ALA A 129 9.65 3.20 -10.40
N TYR A 130 8.74 2.92 -11.33
CA TYR A 130 8.27 1.55 -11.55
C TYR A 130 9.39 0.71 -12.20
N GLN A 131 9.56 -0.50 -11.68
CA GLN A 131 10.42 -1.52 -12.26
C GLN A 131 9.68 -2.87 -12.15
N PRO A 132 9.59 -3.66 -13.23
CA PRO A 132 8.88 -4.95 -13.16
C PRO A 132 9.43 -5.93 -12.13
N ASP A 133 10.74 -5.86 -11.83
CA ASP A 133 11.43 -6.73 -10.87
C ASP A 133 11.09 -6.44 -9.38
N LEU A 134 10.34 -5.38 -9.12
CA LEU A 134 9.67 -5.15 -7.84
C LEU A 134 8.55 -6.17 -7.58
N PHE A 135 8.13 -6.91 -8.61
CA PHE A 135 7.03 -7.86 -8.55
C PHE A 135 7.44 -9.24 -9.05
N ARG A 136 6.80 -10.27 -8.51
CA ARG A 136 6.85 -11.65 -8.97
C ARG A 136 5.54 -11.94 -9.68
N PHE A 137 5.63 -12.42 -10.91
CA PHE A 137 4.51 -12.83 -11.73
C PHE A 137 4.46 -14.36 -11.70
N GLU A 138 3.56 -14.90 -10.88
CA GLU A 138 3.48 -16.32 -10.59
C GLU A 138 2.41 -17.01 -11.44
N HIS A 139 2.40 -18.34 -11.44
CA HIS A 139 1.34 -19.17 -12.04
C HIS A 139 0.98 -18.82 -13.50
N GLY A 140 1.98 -18.44 -14.30
CA GLY A 140 1.82 -18.19 -15.74
C GLY A 140 1.37 -16.77 -16.12
N VAL A 141 1.26 -15.86 -15.16
CA VAL A 141 1.03 -14.43 -15.47
C VAL A 141 2.25 -13.86 -16.17
N ALA A 142 2.05 -13.22 -17.33
CA ALA A 142 3.14 -12.60 -18.07
C ALA A 142 3.59 -11.31 -17.38
N ALA A 143 4.90 -11.19 -17.13
CA ALA A 143 5.50 -9.93 -16.69
C ALA A 143 5.38 -8.87 -17.81
N PRO A 144 5.18 -7.59 -17.47
CA PRO A 144 5.27 -6.51 -18.45
C PRO A 144 6.69 -6.37 -18.98
N ASP A 145 6.81 -5.68 -20.12
CA ASP A 145 8.11 -5.40 -20.73
C ASP A 145 9.01 -4.66 -19.71
N PRO A 146 10.23 -5.14 -19.43
CA PRO A 146 11.23 -4.42 -18.62
C PRO A 146 11.50 -2.99 -19.08
N ALA A 147 11.28 -2.68 -20.36
CA ALA A 147 11.41 -1.34 -20.90
C ALA A 147 10.21 -0.42 -20.57
N ASP A 148 9.05 -0.96 -20.16
CA ASP A 148 7.89 -0.17 -19.73
C ASP A 148 8.05 0.31 -18.28
N ASN A 149 8.84 1.37 -18.13
CA ASN A 149 9.07 2.02 -16.84
C ASN A 149 7.98 3.04 -16.45
N ASN A 150 6.98 3.28 -17.31
CA ASN A 150 5.96 4.30 -17.08
C ASN A 150 4.63 3.73 -16.56
N LEU A 151 4.53 2.41 -16.39
CA LEU A 151 3.34 1.76 -15.83
C LEU A 151 2.95 2.36 -14.48
N GLY A 152 3.90 2.66 -13.59
CA GLY A 152 3.61 3.23 -12.27
C GLY A 152 2.93 2.22 -11.34
N PHE A 153 2.27 2.73 -10.30
CA PHE A 153 1.68 1.92 -9.22
C PHE A 153 0.18 2.18 -9.10
N SER A 154 -0.53 1.27 -8.43
CA SER A 154 -1.93 1.49 -8.05
C SER A 154 -2.10 1.98 -6.61
N GLY A 155 -1.01 1.98 -5.84
CA GLY A 155 -1.03 2.27 -4.42
C GLY A 155 0.18 1.68 -3.71
N PHE A 156 0.11 1.63 -2.39
CA PHE A 156 1.14 1.04 -1.54
C PHE A 156 0.51 0.55 -0.23
N ARG A 157 1.28 -0.28 0.48
CA ARG A 157 0.98 -0.71 1.83
C ARG A 157 2.17 -0.46 2.75
N ILE A 158 1.86 -0.11 3.98
CA ILE A 158 2.79 0.20 5.04
C ILE A 158 2.93 -1.03 5.91
N HIS A 159 4.17 -1.40 6.21
CA HIS A 159 4.49 -2.47 7.14
C HIS A 159 5.22 -1.95 8.36
N SER A 160 4.94 -2.53 9.53
CA SER A 160 5.62 -2.23 10.79
C SER A 160 5.56 -3.43 11.75
N PRO A 161 6.50 -3.59 12.69
CA PRO A 161 6.42 -4.60 13.74
C PRO A 161 5.25 -4.33 14.70
N LEU A 162 4.07 -4.88 14.40
CA LEU A 162 2.83 -4.59 15.11
C LEU A 162 2.49 -5.71 16.11
N ASN A 163 2.52 -6.95 15.65
CA ASN A 163 2.17 -8.11 16.45
C ASN A 163 3.40 -8.73 17.13
N ARG A 164 4.54 -8.74 16.44
CA ARG A 164 5.82 -9.25 16.95
C ARG A 164 6.97 -8.35 16.50
N ALA A 165 8.03 -8.29 17.28
CA ALA A 165 9.18 -7.41 17.01
C ALA A 165 10.04 -7.86 15.81
N ASP A 166 10.00 -9.14 15.44
CA ASP A 166 10.80 -9.77 14.39
C ASP A 166 10.07 -9.85 13.04
N TYR A 167 8.85 -9.34 12.95
CA TYR A 167 8.00 -9.48 11.76
C TYR A 167 7.35 -8.15 11.37
N PHE A 168 7.37 -7.83 10.09
CA PHE A 168 6.78 -6.61 9.55
C PHE A 168 5.35 -6.88 9.06
N ASP A 169 4.37 -6.75 9.96
CA ASP A 169 2.95 -6.86 9.64
C ASP A 169 2.51 -5.73 8.70
N GLU A 170 1.55 -6.01 7.82
CA GLU A 170 0.87 -4.96 7.05
C GLU A 170 -0.04 -4.19 7.99
N VAL A 171 0.16 -2.88 8.16
CA VAL A 171 -0.58 -2.06 9.14
C VAL A 171 -1.56 -1.08 8.51
N ALA A 172 -1.32 -0.70 7.25
CA ALA A 172 -2.20 0.16 6.47
C ALA A 172 -1.99 -0.02 4.98
N VAL A 173 -3.04 0.23 4.19
CA VAL A 173 -3.02 0.14 2.73
C VAL A 173 -3.78 1.30 2.12
N PHE A 174 -3.23 1.85 1.03
CA PHE A 174 -3.78 2.95 0.25
C PHE A 174 -3.87 2.49 -1.20
N GLN A 175 -5.09 2.20 -1.68
CA GLN A 175 -5.31 1.66 -3.02
C GLN A 175 -6.77 1.84 -3.48
N GLY A 176 -6.95 2.27 -4.72
CA GLY A 176 -8.26 2.41 -5.35
C GLY A 176 -8.99 3.70 -4.95
N ALA A 177 -9.33 4.53 -5.94
CA ALA A 177 -9.90 5.86 -5.72
C ALA A 177 -9.19 6.62 -4.57
N SER A 178 -9.94 7.06 -3.56
CA SER A 178 -9.39 7.69 -2.34
C SER A 178 -9.51 6.80 -1.09
N TYR A 179 -9.55 5.47 -1.28
CA TYR A 179 -9.71 4.52 -0.18
C TYR A 179 -8.39 4.25 0.54
N PHE A 180 -8.50 4.05 1.85
CA PHE A 180 -7.44 3.55 2.69
C PHE A 180 -7.99 2.70 3.84
N ARG A 181 -7.17 1.78 4.34
CA ARG A 181 -7.50 0.91 5.47
C ARG A 181 -6.32 0.87 6.44
N ALA A 182 -6.61 0.55 7.69
CA ALA A 182 -5.59 0.29 8.70
C ALA A 182 -6.08 -0.81 9.65
N ILE A 183 -5.15 -1.50 10.29
CA ILE A 183 -5.43 -2.49 11.34
C ILE A 183 -4.67 -2.13 12.60
N ALA A 184 -5.27 -2.40 13.75
CA ALA A 184 -4.57 -2.41 15.04
C ALA A 184 -4.01 -3.81 15.35
N LYS A 185 -3.24 -3.89 16.44
CA LYS A 185 -2.65 -5.15 16.90
C LYS A 185 -3.72 -6.24 17.06
N GLY A 186 -3.44 -7.42 16.51
CA GLY A 186 -4.34 -8.58 16.53
C GLY A 186 -5.59 -8.47 15.65
N GLN A 187 -5.72 -7.42 14.82
CA GLN A 187 -6.84 -7.25 13.91
C GLN A 187 -6.54 -7.77 12.50
N VAL A 188 -7.60 -7.96 11.73
CA VAL A 188 -7.57 -8.15 10.27
C VAL A 188 -8.33 -7.00 9.61
N TYR A 189 -8.13 -6.80 8.30
CA TYR A 189 -8.87 -5.77 7.58
C TYR A 189 -10.38 -6.06 7.56
N GLY A 190 -11.17 -4.99 7.71
CA GLY A 190 -12.60 -4.96 7.45
C GLY A 190 -12.96 -3.63 6.79
N SER A 191 -13.53 -2.71 7.57
CA SER A 191 -13.95 -1.37 7.11
C SER A 191 -12.82 -0.56 6.47
N SER A 192 -13.19 0.28 5.52
CA SER A 192 -12.31 1.25 4.85
C SER A 192 -12.72 2.67 5.19
N ALA A 193 -11.78 3.59 5.07
CA ALA A 193 -12.05 5.03 5.02
C ALA A 193 -11.84 5.55 3.59
N ARG A 194 -12.42 6.71 3.28
CA ARG A 194 -12.18 7.44 2.04
C ARG A 194 -11.75 8.88 2.33
N GLY A 195 -10.89 9.43 1.48
CA GLY A 195 -10.48 10.83 1.58
C GLY A 195 -11.66 11.79 1.42
N LEU A 196 -12.49 11.58 0.41
CA LEU A 196 -13.69 12.37 0.13
C LEU A 196 -14.73 11.49 -0.56
N SER A 197 -16.00 11.68 -0.23
CA SER A 197 -17.11 11.15 -1.02
C SER A 197 -18.00 12.29 -1.51
N VAL A 198 -18.52 12.14 -2.72
CA VAL A 198 -19.34 13.15 -3.39
C VAL A 198 -20.56 12.47 -3.98
N LYS A 199 -21.75 12.92 -3.60
CA LYS A 199 -23.03 12.38 -4.10
C LYS A 199 -23.23 10.87 -3.84
N THR A 200 -22.70 10.36 -2.72
CA THR A 200 -22.96 8.97 -2.31
C THR A 200 -24.47 8.72 -2.16
N GLY A 201 -24.95 7.67 -2.81
CA GLY A 201 -26.37 7.30 -2.84
C GLY A 201 -27.28 8.24 -3.65
N ASP A 202 -26.71 9.14 -4.46
CA ASP A 202 -27.49 10.00 -5.34
C ASP A 202 -27.99 9.24 -6.59
N PRO A 203 -29.27 9.41 -7.00
CA PRO A 203 -29.79 8.79 -8.22
C PRO A 203 -29.02 9.16 -9.51
N ALA A 204 -28.37 10.33 -9.55
CA ALA A 204 -27.56 10.75 -10.69
C ALA A 204 -26.17 10.10 -10.74
N GLY A 205 -25.78 9.37 -9.69
CA GLY A 205 -24.51 8.67 -9.58
C GLY A 205 -23.55 9.31 -8.58
N GLU A 206 -22.78 8.45 -7.91
CA GLU A 206 -21.69 8.84 -7.02
C GLU A 206 -20.45 9.22 -7.83
N GLU A 207 -19.79 10.30 -7.42
CA GLU A 207 -18.47 10.65 -7.90
C GLU A 207 -17.41 10.06 -6.95
N PHE A 208 -16.37 9.45 -7.52
CA PHE A 208 -15.28 8.82 -6.77
C PHE A 208 -13.97 9.62 -6.93
N PRO A 209 -13.66 10.54 -5.99
CA PRO A 209 -12.37 11.20 -5.96
C PRO A 209 -11.21 10.23 -5.79
N VAL A 210 -10.09 10.50 -6.47
CA VAL A 210 -8.93 9.61 -6.55
C VAL A 210 -7.70 10.25 -5.92
N PHE A 211 -6.95 9.50 -5.12
CA PHE A 211 -5.59 9.90 -4.75
C PHE A 211 -4.63 9.64 -5.91
N VAL A 212 -4.16 10.71 -6.55
CA VAL A 212 -3.35 10.62 -7.76
C VAL A 212 -1.84 10.63 -7.49
N ALA A 213 -1.42 11.13 -6.32
CA ALA A 213 -0.02 11.15 -5.94
C ALA A 213 0.17 11.13 -4.42
N TYR A 214 1.28 10.55 -3.97
CA TYR A 214 1.70 10.52 -2.57
C TYR A 214 3.16 10.92 -2.38
N TRP A 215 3.40 11.69 -1.32
CA TRP A 215 4.74 12.04 -0.83
C TRP A 215 4.91 11.45 0.56
N ILE A 216 5.75 10.44 0.67
CA ILE A 216 5.91 9.66 1.90
C ILE A 216 7.23 10.09 2.53
N GLU A 217 7.16 10.69 3.71
CA GLU A 217 8.34 11.14 4.44
C GLU A 217 9.09 9.91 4.97
N LYS A 218 10.40 9.84 4.69
CA LYS A 218 11.27 8.83 5.26
C LYS A 218 11.22 8.95 6.78
N PRO A 219 10.79 7.91 7.52
CA PRO A 219 10.70 7.97 8.97
C PRO A 219 12.07 8.21 9.59
N GLN A 220 12.09 8.92 10.72
CA GLN A 220 13.28 9.04 11.54
C GLN A 220 13.60 7.70 12.21
N ALA A 221 14.89 7.42 12.41
CA ALA A 221 15.33 6.24 13.14
C ALA A 221 14.70 6.22 14.56
N GLY A 222 14.12 5.08 14.95
CA GLY A 222 13.42 4.93 16.23
C GLY A 222 12.01 5.54 16.29
N GLY A 223 11.61 6.36 15.31
CA GLY A 223 10.29 6.98 15.21
C GLY A 223 9.16 5.95 15.18
N ASP A 224 8.05 6.25 15.84
CA ASP A 224 6.87 5.39 15.99
C ASP A 224 5.71 5.76 15.06
N SER A 225 5.94 6.74 14.17
CA SER A 225 4.95 7.23 13.23
C SER A 225 5.53 7.39 11.83
N ILE A 226 4.68 7.25 10.83
CA ILE A 226 4.97 7.57 9.44
C ILE A 226 4.06 8.71 8.97
N VAL A 227 4.65 9.66 8.25
CA VAL A 227 3.94 10.81 7.68
C VAL A 227 3.88 10.66 6.17
N LEU A 228 2.71 10.86 5.59
CA LEU A 228 2.55 10.93 4.14
C LEU A 228 1.56 12.03 3.77
N HIS A 229 1.81 12.65 2.63
CA HIS A 229 0.93 13.65 2.03
C HIS A 229 0.30 13.06 0.78
N ALA A 230 -0.96 13.36 0.52
CA ALA A 230 -1.67 12.85 -0.66
C ALA A 230 -2.36 13.99 -1.41
N LEU A 231 -2.27 13.93 -2.73
CA LEU A 231 -3.02 14.79 -3.64
C LEU A 231 -4.23 14.04 -4.16
N LEU A 232 -5.42 14.57 -3.88
CA LEU A 232 -6.69 14.05 -4.36
C LEU A 232 -7.20 14.91 -5.50
N ASP A 233 -7.73 14.26 -6.54
CA ASP A 233 -8.31 14.92 -7.69
C ASP A 233 -9.63 14.26 -8.12
N SER A 234 -10.57 15.05 -8.63
CA SER A 234 -11.92 14.62 -9.00
C SER A 234 -12.60 15.64 -9.92
N ALA A 235 -13.77 15.34 -10.48
CA ALA A 235 -14.49 16.30 -11.32
C ALA A 235 -14.89 17.55 -10.53
N SER A 236 -15.33 17.37 -9.29
CA SER A 236 -15.91 18.42 -8.45
C SER A 236 -14.90 19.12 -7.54
N ALA A 237 -13.76 18.51 -7.21
CA ALA A 237 -12.76 19.10 -6.31
C ALA A 237 -11.34 18.54 -6.46
N ALA A 238 -10.37 19.31 -6.00
CA ALA A 238 -9.04 18.80 -5.63
C ALA A 238 -8.82 18.99 -4.13
N ALA A 239 -7.99 18.15 -3.51
CA ALA A 239 -7.68 18.29 -2.09
C ALA A 239 -6.27 17.84 -1.77
N ALA A 240 -5.72 18.42 -0.71
CA ALA A 240 -4.44 18.03 -0.13
C ALA A 240 -4.69 17.38 1.23
N PHE A 241 -4.04 16.24 1.45
CA PHE A 241 -4.11 15.50 2.70
C PHE A 241 -2.72 15.39 3.32
N ARG A 242 -2.68 15.38 4.65
CA ARG A 242 -1.54 14.94 5.44
C ARG A 242 -2.01 13.90 6.44
N PHE A 243 -1.37 12.74 6.41
CA PHE A 243 -1.63 11.64 7.32
C PHE A 243 -0.43 11.48 8.26
N THR A 244 -0.69 11.30 9.55
CA THR A 244 0.30 10.81 10.51
C THR A 244 -0.23 9.52 11.12
N ILE A 245 0.45 8.40 10.82
CA ILE A 245 -0.01 7.05 11.15
C ILE A 245 0.88 6.47 12.25
N ARG A 246 0.26 6.04 13.35
CA ARG A 246 0.91 5.40 14.51
C ARG A 246 0.29 4.03 14.77
N PRO A 247 0.90 2.93 14.30
CA PRO A 247 0.43 1.59 14.60
C PRO A 247 0.61 1.24 16.08
N GLY A 248 -0.30 0.43 16.63
CA GLY A 248 -0.24 -0.03 18.02
C GLY A 248 -1.47 -0.85 18.43
N ASP A 249 -1.75 -0.90 19.74
CA ASP A 249 -3.00 -1.50 20.27
C ASP A 249 -4.24 -0.84 19.67
N SER A 250 -4.12 0.44 19.29
CA SER A 250 -4.95 1.09 18.30
C SER A 250 -4.04 1.73 17.26
N THR A 251 -4.36 1.56 15.97
CA THR A 251 -3.65 2.28 14.91
C THR A 251 -4.30 3.64 14.71
N ASN A 252 -3.64 4.68 15.21
CA ASN A 252 -4.13 6.05 15.13
C ASN A 252 -3.65 6.71 13.84
N MET A 253 -4.60 7.19 13.04
CA MET A 253 -4.33 7.94 11.82
C MET A 253 -4.89 9.36 11.97
N ALA A 254 -4.01 10.32 12.26
CA ALA A 254 -4.39 11.73 12.24
C ALA A 254 -4.43 12.21 10.79
N VAL A 255 -5.57 12.74 10.36
CA VAL A 255 -5.80 13.19 8.97
C VAL A 255 -6.12 14.67 8.94
N GLU A 256 -5.30 15.43 8.23
CA GLU A 256 -5.53 16.83 7.92
C GLU A 256 -5.93 16.93 6.45
N MET A 257 -7.01 17.66 6.14
CA MET A 257 -7.51 17.85 4.77
C MET A 257 -7.67 19.34 4.47
N THR A 258 -7.23 19.76 3.29
CA THR A 258 -7.60 21.05 2.68
C THR A 258 -8.30 20.78 1.36
N LEU A 259 -9.59 21.12 1.27
CA LEU A 259 -10.44 20.89 0.10
C LEU A 259 -10.57 22.16 -0.74
N TYR A 260 -10.42 22.03 -2.05
CA TYR A 260 -10.58 23.09 -3.03
C TYR A 260 -11.64 22.68 -4.07
N PRO A 261 -12.91 23.13 -3.89
CA PRO A 261 -13.98 22.85 -4.85
C PRO A 261 -13.71 23.49 -6.22
N ARG A 262 -14.04 22.77 -7.30
CA ARG A 262 -14.11 23.28 -8.67
C ARG A 262 -15.51 23.76 -9.05
N ALA A 263 -16.50 23.18 -8.39
CA ALA A 263 -17.91 23.46 -8.55
C ALA A 263 -18.60 23.42 -7.17
N ASP A 264 -19.85 23.84 -7.11
CA ASP A 264 -20.66 23.67 -5.90
C ASP A 264 -20.88 22.17 -5.62
N ILE A 265 -20.64 21.78 -4.37
CA ILE A 265 -20.80 20.39 -3.90
C ILE A 265 -21.94 20.38 -2.87
N ASP A 266 -23.10 19.93 -3.31
CA ASP A 266 -24.33 19.85 -2.50
C ASP A 266 -24.34 18.65 -1.54
N LYS A 267 -23.60 17.58 -1.87
CA LYS A 267 -23.45 16.36 -1.05
C LYS A 267 -21.99 15.95 -0.92
N ALA A 268 -21.31 16.49 0.09
CA ALA A 268 -19.95 16.11 0.46
C ALA A 268 -19.92 15.23 1.71
N GLY A 269 -19.19 14.11 1.67
CA GLY A 269 -18.90 13.29 2.84
C GLY A 269 -17.46 13.45 3.32
N ILE A 270 -17.32 13.97 4.54
CA ILE A 270 -16.03 14.17 5.23
C ILE A 270 -15.87 13.08 6.29
N GLY A 271 -14.68 12.51 6.42
CA GLY A 271 -14.45 11.38 7.35
C GLY A 271 -15.25 10.14 6.95
N THR A 272 -15.39 9.91 5.64
CA THR A 272 -16.24 8.85 5.10
C THR A 272 -15.69 7.47 5.49
N LEU A 273 -16.56 6.62 6.02
CA LEU A 273 -16.30 5.20 6.25
C LEU A 273 -17.14 4.35 5.29
N THR A 274 -16.59 3.22 4.89
CA THR A 274 -17.27 2.20 4.08
C THR A 274 -17.07 0.87 4.76
N SER A 275 -18.16 0.15 4.96
CA SER A 275 -18.16 -1.14 5.61
C SER A 275 -19.12 -2.08 4.90
N MET A 276 -19.21 -3.31 5.37
CA MET A 276 -20.08 -4.34 4.83
C MET A 276 -20.91 -4.94 5.96
N PHE A 277 -22.20 -5.11 5.71
CA PHE A 277 -23.11 -5.86 6.57
C PHE A 277 -23.97 -6.74 5.66
N PHE A 278 -23.91 -8.05 5.85
CA PHE A 278 -24.72 -8.99 5.07
C PHE A 278 -25.92 -9.48 5.86
N PHE A 279 -25.69 -10.07 7.04
CA PHE A 279 -26.74 -10.43 8.00
C PHE A 279 -26.21 -10.42 9.43
N GLY A 280 -27.12 -10.30 10.40
CA GLY A 280 -26.85 -10.39 11.83
C GLY A 280 -28.14 -10.70 12.62
N PRO A 281 -28.10 -10.84 13.95
CA PRO A 281 -29.29 -11.15 14.75
C PRO A 281 -30.46 -10.19 14.57
N ASN A 282 -30.18 -8.94 14.17
CA ASN A 282 -31.16 -7.90 13.91
C ASN A 282 -31.69 -7.87 12.46
N ASP A 283 -31.16 -8.73 11.58
CA ASP A 283 -31.51 -8.81 10.15
C ASP A 283 -31.07 -10.17 9.58
N ARG A 284 -31.73 -11.25 10.03
CA ARG A 284 -31.38 -12.65 9.67
C ARG A 284 -32.42 -13.33 8.78
N ASP A 285 -33.60 -12.76 8.66
CA ASP A 285 -34.73 -13.40 7.98
C ASP A 285 -34.35 -13.78 6.54
N GLY A 286 -34.54 -15.06 6.20
CA GLY A 286 -34.19 -15.59 4.88
C GLY A 286 -32.71 -15.98 4.69
N THR A 287 -31.88 -15.96 5.74
CA THR A 287 -30.48 -16.41 5.67
C THR A 287 -30.26 -17.69 6.48
N ASP A 288 -29.98 -18.79 5.77
CA ASP A 288 -29.57 -20.08 6.34
C ASP A 288 -28.04 -20.24 6.24
N ASP A 289 -27.33 -19.84 7.29
CA ASP A 289 -25.87 -19.91 7.39
C ASP A 289 -25.46 -20.31 8.82
N PHE A 290 -24.46 -21.17 8.97
CA PHE A 290 -24.01 -21.63 10.29
C PHE A 290 -23.41 -20.49 11.15
N ARG A 291 -22.95 -19.42 10.52
CA ARG A 291 -22.39 -18.25 11.21
C ARG A 291 -23.52 -17.43 11.84
N PRO A 292 -23.33 -16.89 13.05
CA PRO A 292 -24.34 -16.04 13.68
C PRO A 292 -24.44 -14.66 13.02
N MET A 293 -23.37 -14.18 12.38
CA MET A 293 -23.28 -12.88 11.72
C MET A 293 -22.19 -12.90 10.64
N VAL A 294 -22.41 -12.15 9.57
CA VAL A 294 -21.40 -11.85 8.53
C VAL A 294 -21.42 -10.35 8.27
N ALA A 295 -20.45 -9.65 8.83
CA ALA A 295 -20.31 -8.20 8.70
C ALA A 295 -18.89 -7.75 9.09
N ASP A 296 -18.45 -6.62 8.53
CA ASP A 296 -17.28 -5.87 8.97
C ASP A 296 -17.66 -4.84 10.07
N ALA A 297 -18.93 -4.41 10.10
CA ALA A 297 -19.49 -3.57 11.15
C ALA A 297 -20.95 -3.95 11.43
N GLY A 298 -21.36 -3.91 12.70
CA GLY A 298 -22.74 -4.21 13.12
C GLY A 298 -23.62 -2.98 13.33
N ALA A 299 -23.04 -1.80 13.52
CA ALA A 299 -23.78 -0.57 13.81
C ALA A 299 -22.96 0.69 13.50
N LEU A 300 -23.67 1.80 13.33
CA LEU A 300 -23.13 3.16 13.40
C LEU A 300 -23.30 3.69 14.83
N SER A 301 -22.19 4.12 15.44
CA SER A 301 -22.17 4.82 16.73
C SER A 301 -21.90 6.30 16.51
N VAL A 302 -22.69 7.19 17.11
CA VAL A 302 -22.54 8.65 16.98
C VAL A 302 -22.56 9.31 18.36
N ALA A 303 -21.57 10.16 18.64
CA ALA A 303 -21.64 11.13 19.73
C ALA A 303 -22.02 12.49 19.14
N ASN A 304 -23.23 12.98 19.37
CA ASN A 304 -23.82 14.07 18.58
C ASN A 304 -23.44 15.50 19.01
N GLY A 305 -22.38 15.65 19.82
CA GLY A 305 -21.91 16.94 20.33
C GLY A 305 -22.79 17.60 21.39
N ARG A 306 -24.00 17.10 21.64
CA ARG A 306 -24.93 17.57 22.69
C ARG A 306 -24.96 16.67 23.93
N GLY A 307 -23.99 15.76 24.04
CA GLY A 307 -23.88 14.79 25.15
C GLY A 307 -24.63 13.47 24.94
N GLU A 308 -25.37 13.32 23.83
CA GLU A 308 -26.06 12.08 23.51
C GLU A 308 -25.16 11.13 22.71
N ARG A 309 -25.37 9.83 22.93
CA ARG A 309 -24.77 8.74 22.16
C ARG A 309 -25.87 7.97 21.45
N LEU A 310 -25.83 7.96 20.12
CA LEU A 310 -26.74 7.22 19.26
C LEU A 310 -26.09 5.92 18.82
N TRP A 311 -26.90 4.86 18.76
CA TRP A 311 -26.50 3.56 18.23
C TRP A 311 -27.52 3.12 17.19
N ARG A 312 -27.09 3.03 15.94
CA ARG A 312 -27.92 2.61 14.81
C ARG A 312 -27.41 1.27 14.27
N PRO A 313 -28.03 0.13 14.64
CA PRO A 313 -27.70 -1.17 14.04
C PRO A 313 -27.83 -1.10 12.51
N LEU A 314 -26.84 -1.68 11.81
CA LEU A 314 -26.85 -1.78 10.35
C LEU A 314 -27.86 -2.84 9.89
N GLN A 315 -28.37 -2.65 8.68
CA GLN A 315 -29.33 -3.52 8.01
C GLN A 315 -28.88 -3.68 6.55
N ASN A 316 -29.35 -4.74 5.90
CA ASN A 316 -29.14 -5.01 4.48
C ASN A 316 -30.48 -4.90 3.72
N PRO A 317 -31.00 -3.66 3.54
CA PRO A 317 -32.32 -3.45 2.98
C PRO A 317 -32.38 -3.84 1.50
N ARG A 318 -33.59 -4.16 1.02
CA ARG A 318 -33.82 -4.47 -0.41
C ARG A 318 -33.69 -3.25 -1.34
N ASN A 319 -33.76 -2.05 -0.78
CA ASN A 319 -33.70 -0.78 -1.51
C ASN A 319 -32.77 0.20 -0.77
N LEU A 320 -32.13 1.08 -1.53
CA LEU A 320 -31.28 2.17 -1.04
C LEU A 320 -32.11 3.36 -0.53
#